data_AF-A0A8H7GTR7-F1
#
_entry.id   AF-A0A8H7GTR7-F1
#
_cell.length_a   1.000
_cell.length_b   1.000
_cell.length_c   1.000
_cell.angle_alpha   90.00
_cell.angle_beta   90.00
_cell.angle_gamma   90.00
#
_symmetry.space_group_name_H-M   'P 1'
#
loop_
_entity.id
_entity.type
_entity.pdbx_description
1 polymer ?
#
loop_
_entity_poly.entity_id
_entity_poly.type
_entity_poly.pdbx_seq_one_letter_code
_entity_poly.pdbx_strand_id
1 'polypeptide(L)'
;MLDGDMTSHHGMNQLSLSSPSEWQFYAKGNANAIYRYEGDEEQLRGKVLRLRLHKPSVNYASTEEIFAFARDKCEVHFPNNCIRSELVNLDVGFISRLGKDGFRLLTSEKFGILMDDILDGDYSTHELSKHCKLHVQHKCGLEAGRVASVILELKPKWLYDNCHNYCRNCSLGSKETSIDISVLLI
;
A
#
# COMPACT_ATOMS: atom_id res chain seq x y z
N MET A 1 52.71 -3.14 -8.34
CA MET A 1 51.89 -1.91 -8.37
C MET A 1 51.05 -1.96 -9.64
N LEU A 2 49.74 -2.09 -9.46
CA LEU A 2 48.61 -1.64 -10.29
C LEU A 2 47.47 -2.64 -10.07
N ASP A 3 46.90 -2.62 -8.87
CA ASP A 3 45.56 -3.16 -8.63
C ASP A 3 44.58 -2.03 -8.95
N GLY A 4 43.89 -2.17 -10.08
CA GLY A 4 42.79 -1.31 -10.48
C GLY A 4 41.49 -1.85 -9.92
N ASP A 5 41.02 -1.25 -8.83
CA ASP A 5 39.72 -1.50 -8.23
C ASP A 5 38.63 -0.98 -9.17
N MET A 6 37.94 -1.88 -9.88
CA MET A 6 36.75 -1.55 -10.67
C MET A 6 35.55 -1.51 -9.73
N THR A 7 35.28 -0.33 -9.18
CA THR A 7 33.99 -0.02 -8.57
C THR A 7 32.91 -0.11 -9.66
N SER A 8 32.24 -1.26 -9.72
CA SER A 8 31.01 -1.41 -10.48
C SER A 8 29.92 -0.57 -9.81
N HIS A 9 29.75 0.65 -10.31
CA HIS A 9 28.53 1.42 -10.07
C HIS A 9 27.36 0.63 -10.66
N HIS A 10 26.70 -0.18 -9.82
CA HIS A 10 25.33 -0.64 -10.08
C HIS A 10 24.45 0.61 -10.17
N GLY A 11 24.30 1.13 -11.39
CA GLY A 11 23.28 2.10 -11.70
C GLY A 11 21.94 1.45 -11.40
N MET A 12 21.31 1.84 -10.29
CA MET A 12 19.91 1.57 -10.06
C MET A 12 19.15 2.26 -11.18
N ASN A 13 18.74 1.51 -12.21
CA ASN A 13 17.70 1.96 -13.13
C ASN A 13 16.46 2.21 -12.29
N GLN A 14 16.28 3.45 -11.85
CA GLN A 14 15.16 3.82 -11.03
C GLN A 14 13.92 3.78 -11.93
N LEU A 15 12.97 2.91 -11.60
CA LEU A 15 11.73 2.77 -12.35
C LEU A 15 11.04 4.13 -12.43
N SER A 16 10.88 4.65 -13.66
CA SER A 16 10.13 5.88 -13.87
C SER A 16 8.65 5.55 -13.87
N LEU A 17 7.86 6.36 -13.15
CA LEU A 17 6.42 6.33 -13.26
C LEU A 17 6.01 6.79 -14.67
N SER A 18 4.87 6.27 -15.13
CA SER A 18 4.27 6.63 -16.41
C SER A 18 3.40 7.91 -16.31
N SER A 19 2.54 8.17 -17.30
CA SER A 19 1.64 9.33 -17.28
C SER A 19 0.66 9.29 -16.09
N PRO A 20 0.41 10.42 -15.38
CA PRO A 20 -0.58 10.48 -14.29
C PRO A 20 -1.99 10.02 -14.67
N SER A 21 -2.38 10.13 -15.95
CA SER A 21 -3.70 9.70 -16.44
C SER A 21 -3.92 8.19 -16.38
N GLU A 22 -2.84 7.41 -16.31
CA GLU A 22 -2.86 5.95 -16.24
C GLU A 22 -2.99 5.44 -14.79
N TRP A 23 -3.01 6.34 -13.81
CA TRP A 23 -3.12 6.02 -12.39
C TRP A 23 -4.49 6.41 -11.87
N GLN A 24 -5.34 5.42 -11.64
CA GLN A 24 -6.72 5.64 -11.20
C GLN A 24 -6.84 5.52 -9.68
N PHE A 25 -7.58 6.44 -9.07
CA PHE A 25 -7.82 6.37 -7.62
C PHE A 25 -8.57 5.09 -7.27
N TYR A 26 -8.01 4.30 -6.35
CA TYR A 26 -8.59 3.03 -5.94
C TYR A 26 -9.20 3.11 -4.54
N ALA A 27 -8.42 3.54 -3.55
CA ALA A 27 -8.86 3.58 -2.17
C ALA A 27 -8.05 4.60 -1.34
N LYS A 28 -8.57 4.98 -0.17
CA LYS A 28 -7.79 5.71 0.83
C LYS A 28 -8.04 5.22 2.24
N GLY A 29 -6.97 5.18 3.01
CA GLY A 29 -7.03 5.10 4.47
C GLY A 29 -6.97 6.48 5.09
N ASN A 30 -6.74 6.52 6.40
CA ASN A 30 -6.55 7.80 7.11
C ASN A 30 -5.29 8.53 6.63
N ALA A 31 -4.20 7.81 6.31
CA ALA A 31 -2.88 8.41 6.07
C ALA A 31 -2.38 8.34 4.62
N ASN A 32 -2.97 7.49 3.78
CA ASN A 32 -2.49 7.25 2.42
C ASN A 32 -3.66 7.09 1.46
N ALA A 33 -3.45 7.49 0.22
CA ALA A 33 -4.25 7.12 -0.94
C ALA A 33 -3.52 6.04 -1.77
N ILE A 34 -4.28 5.19 -2.42
CA ILE A 34 -3.80 4.12 -3.31
C ILE A 34 -4.34 4.40 -4.70
N TYR A 35 -3.46 4.35 -5.70
CA TYR A 35 -3.79 4.47 -7.11
C TYR A 35 -3.41 3.18 -7.83
N ARG A 36 -4.31 2.64 -8.65
CA ARG A 36 -4.07 1.45 -9.47
C ARG A 36 -3.56 1.86 -10.84
N TYR A 37 -2.60 1.12 -11.37
CA TYR A 37 -2.12 1.31 -12.73
C TYR A 37 -3.07 0.68 -13.75
N GLU A 38 -3.49 1.45 -14.74
CA GLU A 38 -4.45 1.06 -15.78
C GLU A 38 -3.91 1.36 -17.20
N GLY A 39 -2.60 1.61 -17.33
CA GLY A 39 -1.95 1.85 -18.61
C GLY A 39 -1.34 0.59 -19.23
N ASP A 40 -0.61 0.78 -20.34
CA ASP A 40 -0.09 -0.32 -21.15
C ASP A 40 1.32 -0.79 -20.77
N GLU A 41 2.03 -0.05 -19.90
CA GLU A 41 3.41 -0.37 -19.51
C GLU A 41 3.48 -1.69 -18.73
N GLU A 42 4.12 -2.69 -19.32
CA GLU A 42 4.15 -4.07 -18.81
C GLU A 42 4.76 -4.16 -17.40
N GLN A 43 5.77 -3.34 -17.10
CA GLN A 43 6.45 -3.32 -15.81
C GLN A 43 5.59 -2.77 -14.66
N LEU A 44 4.56 -1.99 -15.00
CA LEU A 44 3.63 -1.38 -14.06
C LEU A 44 2.29 -2.12 -13.97
N ARG A 45 2.06 -3.10 -14.84
CA ARG A 45 0.84 -3.93 -14.83
C ARG A 45 0.70 -4.67 -13.50
N GLY A 46 -0.51 -4.65 -12.95
CA GLY A 46 -0.81 -5.27 -11.65
C GLY A 46 -0.11 -4.56 -10.49
N LYS A 47 0.27 -3.28 -10.64
CA LYS A 47 0.85 -2.46 -9.57
C LYS A 47 -0.13 -1.44 -9.02
N VAL A 48 0.09 -1.10 -7.76
CA VAL A 48 -0.51 0.06 -7.10
C VAL A 48 0.55 1.01 -6.57
N LEU A 49 0.23 2.30 -6.61
CA LEU A 49 1.03 3.39 -6.06
C LEU A 49 0.39 3.93 -4.79
N ARG A 50 1.12 3.84 -3.68
CA ARG A 50 0.72 4.37 -2.36
C ARG A 50 1.34 5.75 -2.13
N LEU A 51 0.48 6.74 -1.94
CA LEU A 51 0.85 8.14 -1.75
C LEU A 51 0.34 8.70 -0.43
N ARG A 52 1.10 9.62 0.15
CA ARG A 52 0.79 10.22 1.45
C ARG A 52 -0.29 11.29 1.32
N LEU A 53 -1.24 11.26 2.24
CA LEU A 53 -2.24 12.32 2.40
C LEU A 53 -1.66 13.47 3.21
N HIS A 54 -2.07 14.69 2.88
CA HIS A 54 -1.73 15.87 3.67
C HIS A 54 -2.39 15.79 5.05
N LYS A 55 -1.60 15.96 6.12
CA LYS A 55 -2.06 15.97 7.51
C LYS A 55 -1.40 17.08 8.33
N PRO A 56 -2.09 17.61 9.36
CA PRO A 56 -1.48 18.51 10.33
C PRO A 56 -0.25 17.86 11.01
N SER A 57 0.84 18.61 11.07
CA SER A 57 2.23 18.14 11.04
C SER A 57 2.84 17.63 12.35
N VAL A 58 2.05 17.27 13.36
CA VAL A 58 2.62 17.00 14.70
C VAL A 58 3.35 15.65 14.78
N ASN A 59 3.04 14.68 13.91
CA ASN A 59 3.66 13.35 13.89
C ASN A 59 3.80 12.81 12.46
N TYR A 60 4.46 13.57 11.60
CA TYR A 60 4.71 13.14 10.23
C TYR A 60 5.90 12.19 10.16
N ALA A 61 5.67 10.99 9.64
CA ALA A 61 6.72 10.11 9.12
C ALA A 61 6.66 10.15 7.59
N SER A 62 7.81 10.37 6.95
CA SER A 62 7.98 10.41 5.50
C SER A 62 7.80 9.04 4.87
N THR A 63 7.55 9.01 3.56
CA THR A 63 7.45 7.76 2.82
C THR A 63 8.76 6.95 2.92
N GLU A 64 9.91 7.63 2.86
CA GLU A 64 11.23 7.00 2.95
C GLU A 64 11.45 6.35 4.33
N GLU A 65 11.13 7.04 5.43
CA GLU A 65 11.22 6.47 6.78
C GLU A 65 10.29 5.25 6.96
N ILE A 66 9.07 5.32 6.42
CA ILE A 66 8.12 4.20 6.47
C ILE A 66 8.64 3.01 5.68
N PHE A 67 9.21 3.25 4.49
CA PHE A 67 9.77 2.20 3.65
C PHE A 67 11.00 1.55 4.29
N ALA A 68 11.93 2.36 4.82
CA ALA A 68 13.09 1.87 5.56
C ALA A 68 12.68 1.05 6.79
N PHE A 69 11.69 1.51 7.55
CA PHE A 69 11.17 0.74 8.69
C PHE A 69 10.58 -0.61 8.26
N ALA A 70 9.76 -0.64 7.19
CA ALA A 70 9.18 -1.88 6.68
C ALA A 70 10.27 -2.89 6.30
N ARG A 71 11.28 -2.45 5.54
CA ARG A 71 12.42 -3.29 5.14
C ARG A 71 13.26 -3.74 6.33
N ASP A 72 13.68 -2.80 7.18
CA ASP A 72 14.69 -3.08 8.22
C ASP A 72 14.11 -3.74 9.47
N LYS A 73 12.80 -3.63 9.69
CA LYS A 73 12.11 -4.15 10.88
C LYS A 73 11.01 -5.16 10.57
N CYS A 74 10.20 -4.95 9.56
CA CYS A 74 9.09 -5.87 9.28
C CYS A 74 9.55 -7.08 8.46
N GLU A 75 10.22 -6.87 7.33
CA GLU A 75 10.63 -7.96 6.42
C GLU A 75 11.56 -8.97 7.12
N VAL A 76 12.39 -8.51 8.07
CA VAL A 76 13.25 -9.39 8.89
C VAL A 76 12.42 -10.41 9.69
N HIS A 77 11.24 -10.03 10.16
CA HIS A 77 10.35 -10.91 10.93
C HIS A 77 9.35 -11.65 10.05
N PHE A 78 9.10 -11.17 8.82
CA PHE A 78 8.06 -11.64 7.93
C PHE A 78 8.53 -11.73 6.46
N PRO A 79 9.63 -12.45 6.19
CA PRO A 79 10.37 -12.33 4.92
C PRO A 79 9.58 -12.74 3.68
N ASN A 80 8.59 -13.62 3.82
CA ASN A 80 7.75 -14.12 2.72
C ASN A 80 6.30 -13.61 2.80
N ASN A 81 6.01 -12.72 3.75
CA ASN A 81 4.66 -12.26 4.09
C ASN A 81 4.47 -10.75 3.87
N CYS A 82 5.56 -10.04 3.58
CA CYS A 82 5.50 -8.66 3.13
C CYS A 82 5.28 -8.61 1.62
N ILE A 83 4.37 -7.72 1.17
CA ILE A 83 4.23 -7.44 -0.26
C ILE A 83 5.54 -6.84 -0.78
N ARG A 84 5.97 -7.33 -1.94
CA ARG A 84 7.08 -6.74 -2.67
C ARG A 84 6.79 -5.26 -2.94
N SER A 85 7.67 -4.40 -2.46
CA SER A 85 7.50 -2.96 -2.58
C SER A 85 8.79 -2.28 -3.01
N GLU A 86 8.65 -1.18 -3.74
CA GLU A 86 9.75 -0.41 -4.28
C GLU A 86 9.51 1.09 -4.02
N LEU A 87 10.58 1.81 -3.65
CA LEU A 87 10.52 3.25 -3.46
C LEU A 87 10.70 3.95 -4.81
N VAL A 88 9.75 4.81 -5.19
CA VAL A 88 9.78 5.52 -6.47
C VAL A 88 9.81 7.02 -6.25
N ASN A 89 10.56 7.74 -7.09
CA ASN A 89 10.57 9.21 -7.07
C ASN A 89 9.22 9.73 -7.56
N LEU A 90 8.74 10.79 -6.91
CA LEU A 90 7.57 11.53 -7.35
C LEU A 90 7.99 12.86 -7.94
N ASP A 91 7.53 13.12 -9.15
CA ASP A 91 7.55 14.46 -9.72
C ASP A 91 6.39 15.30 -9.16
N VAL A 92 6.64 16.56 -8.83
CA VAL A 92 5.59 17.47 -8.30
C VAL A 92 4.48 17.66 -9.33
N GLY A 93 4.84 17.71 -10.62
CA GLY A 93 3.90 17.78 -11.74
C GLY A 93 3.11 16.48 -11.95
N PHE A 94 3.65 15.33 -11.55
CA PHE A 94 2.94 14.06 -11.51
C PHE A 94 1.85 14.10 -10.43
N ILE A 95 2.22 14.39 -9.18
CA ILE A 95 1.27 14.43 -8.03
C ILE A 95 0.16 15.47 -8.27
N SER A 96 0.49 16.62 -8.86
CA SER A 96 -0.48 17.69 -9.07
C SER A 96 -1.62 17.28 -10.00
N ARG A 97 -1.35 16.41 -10.99
CA ARG A 97 -2.28 15.95 -12.03
C ARG A 97 -3.08 14.68 -11.71
N LEU A 98 -2.75 13.98 -10.62
CA LEU A 98 -3.55 12.84 -10.18
C LEU A 98 -4.96 13.27 -9.75
N GLY A 99 -5.95 12.42 -10.03
CA GLY A 99 -7.33 12.57 -9.55
C GLY A 99 -7.39 12.59 -8.01
N LYS A 100 -8.16 13.53 -7.43
CA LYS A 100 -8.22 13.80 -5.98
C LYS A 100 -9.65 14.07 -5.55
N ASP A 101 -10.46 13.03 -5.45
CA ASP A 101 -11.86 13.20 -5.06
C ASP A 101 -11.98 13.38 -3.54
N GLY A 102 -12.07 14.65 -3.11
CA GLY A 102 -12.37 15.01 -1.73
C GLY A 102 -11.22 14.88 -0.72
N PHE A 103 -9.96 14.80 -1.18
CA PHE A 103 -8.78 14.77 -0.31
C PHE A 103 -7.59 15.52 -0.91
N ARG A 104 -6.54 15.72 -0.11
CA ARG A 104 -5.29 16.37 -0.54
C ARG A 104 -4.12 15.41 -0.35
N LEU A 105 -3.34 15.22 -1.41
CA LEU A 105 -2.04 14.57 -1.33
C LEU A 105 -1.01 15.51 -0.71
N LEU A 106 -0.01 14.95 -0.04
CA LEU A 106 1.13 15.72 0.45
C LEU A 106 2.11 15.97 -0.70
N THR A 107 1.98 17.11 -1.37
CA THR A 107 2.79 17.46 -2.55
C THR A 107 4.26 17.72 -2.25
N SER A 108 4.65 17.87 -0.98
CA SER A 108 6.05 17.98 -0.56
C SER A 108 6.75 16.63 -0.41
N GLU A 109 6.01 15.52 -0.49
CA GLU A 109 6.60 14.18 -0.46
C GLU A 109 7.38 13.92 -1.75
N LYS A 110 8.63 13.46 -1.62
CA LYS A 110 9.50 13.15 -2.75
C LYS A 110 9.35 11.73 -3.27
N PHE A 111 8.75 10.85 -2.47
CA PHE A 111 8.69 9.43 -2.75
C PHE A 111 7.29 8.84 -2.58
N GLY A 112 6.97 7.87 -3.44
CA GLY A 112 5.83 6.98 -3.31
C GLY A 112 6.31 5.54 -3.07
N ILE A 113 5.39 4.67 -2.70
CA ILE A 113 5.67 3.23 -2.63
C ILE A 113 4.87 2.54 -3.72
N LEU A 114 5.59 1.91 -4.65
CA LEU A 114 5.02 1.02 -5.66
C LEU A 114 4.94 -0.39 -5.10
N MET A 115 3.83 -1.08 -5.27
CA MET A 115 3.58 -2.41 -4.69
C MET A 115 2.80 -3.27 -5.68
N ASP A 116 2.88 -4.59 -5.53
CA ASP A 116 1.98 -5.51 -6.22
C ASP A 116 0.53 -5.28 -5.76
N ASP A 117 -0.41 -5.29 -6.70
CA ASP A 117 -1.83 -5.29 -6.41
C ASP A 117 -2.30 -6.70 -6.03
N ILE A 118 -2.53 -6.95 -4.75
CA ILE A 118 -3.07 -8.24 -4.29
C ILE A 118 -4.47 -8.49 -4.86
N LEU A 119 -5.21 -7.42 -5.18
CA LEU A 119 -6.56 -7.46 -5.72
C LEU A 119 -6.56 -7.16 -7.22
N ASP A 120 -5.52 -7.56 -7.93
CA ASP A 120 -5.43 -7.45 -9.39
C ASP A 120 -6.51 -8.28 -10.09
N GLY A 121 -7.31 -7.61 -10.91
CA GLY A 121 -8.50 -8.17 -11.57
C GLY A 121 -9.84 -7.78 -10.92
N ASP A 122 -10.90 -8.44 -11.37
CA ASP A 122 -12.27 -8.12 -11.01
C ASP A 122 -12.75 -8.91 -9.78
N TYR A 123 -12.62 -8.30 -8.60
CA TYR A 123 -13.07 -8.86 -7.34
C TYR A 123 -14.34 -8.17 -6.85
N SER A 124 -15.38 -8.95 -6.57
CA SER A 124 -16.50 -8.46 -5.75
C SER A 124 -16.08 -8.42 -4.28
N THR A 125 -16.23 -7.27 -3.64
CA THR A 125 -15.87 -7.07 -2.22
C THR A 125 -17.11 -7.09 -1.33
N HIS A 126 -17.12 -7.97 -0.33
CA HIS A 126 -18.13 -8.06 0.71
C HIS A 126 -17.55 -7.55 2.03
N GLU A 127 -18.13 -6.48 2.58
CA GLU A 127 -17.75 -5.99 3.91
C GLU A 127 -18.42 -6.85 4.99
N LEU A 128 -17.65 -7.68 5.68
CA LEU A 128 -18.14 -8.53 6.76
C LEU A 128 -18.16 -7.76 8.10
N SER A 129 -17.17 -6.87 8.30
CA SER A 129 -17.12 -5.90 9.39
C SER A 129 -16.15 -4.77 9.06
N LYS A 130 -16.07 -3.74 9.93
CA LYS A 130 -15.08 -2.65 9.80
C LYS A 130 -13.60 -3.11 9.75
N HIS A 131 -13.31 -4.34 10.19
CA HIS A 131 -11.95 -4.89 10.24
C HIS A 131 -11.79 -6.17 9.41
N CYS A 132 -12.81 -6.54 8.61
CA CYS A 132 -12.82 -7.80 7.86
C CYS A 132 -13.59 -7.63 6.56
N LYS A 133 -12.93 -7.90 5.44
CA LYS A 133 -13.54 -7.91 4.10
C LYS A 133 -13.24 -9.22 3.40
N LEU A 134 -14.18 -9.68 2.59
CA LEU A 134 -14.04 -10.86 1.74
C LEU A 134 -14.08 -10.41 0.29
N HIS A 135 -13.02 -10.71 -0.45
CA HIS A 135 -12.92 -10.44 -1.87
C HIS A 135 -13.06 -11.76 -2.62
N VAL A 136 -13.99 -11.81 -3.58
CA VAL A 136 -14.25 -13.00 -4.37
C VAL A 136 -14.10 -12.65 -5.85
N GLN A 137 -13.23 -13.37 -6.53
CA GLN A 137 -13.11 -13.30 -7.99
C GLN A 137 -13.85 -14.49 -8.59
N HIS A 138 -14.69 -14.22 -9.57
CA HIS A 138 -15.34 -15.26 -10.36
C HIS A 138 -14.64 -15.43 -11.70
N LYS A 139 -14.62 -16.66 -12.21
CA LYS A 139 -14.16 -16.94 -13.57
C LYS A 139 -15.12 -16.30 -14.58
N CYS A 140 -14.59 -15.94 -15.75
CA CYS A 140 -15.35 -15.43 -16.89
C CYS A 140 -15.51 -16.51 -17.99
N GLY A 141 -16.39 -16.27 -18.96
CA GLY A 141 -16.55 -17.13 -20.14
C GLY A 141 -17.28 -18.45 -19.83
N LEU A 142 -16.76 -19.57 -20.36
CA LEU A 142 -17.40 -20.89 -20.24
C LEU A 142 -17.48 -21.42 -18.79
N GLU A 143 -16.70 -20.86 -17.88
CA GLU A 143 -16.71 -21.19 -16.45
C GLU A 143 -17.36 -20.10 -15.60
N ALA A 144 -18.14 -19.20 -16.21
CA ALA A 144 -18.79 -18.09 -15.52
C ALA A 144 -19.55 -18.54 -14.27
N GLY A 145 -19.35 -17.79 -13.18
CA GLY A 145 -19.98 -18.05 -11.88
C GLY A 145 -19.18 -18.96 -10.95
N ARG A 146 -18.19 -19.72 -11.45
CA ARG A 146 -17.26 -20.45 -10.56
C ARG A 146 -16.30 -19.49 -9.88
N VAL A 147 -16.01 -19.75 -8.60
CA VAL A 147 -15.01 -18.99 -7.85
C VAL A 147 -13.62 -19.31 -8.38
N ALA A 148 -12.87 -18.27 -8.73
CA ALA A 148 -11.48 -18.34 -9.17
C ALA A 148 -10.51 -18.15 -8.00
N SER A 149 -10.76 -17.13 -7.17
CA SER A 149 -9.92 -16.74 -6.04
C SER A 149 -10.79 -16.17 -4.92
N VAL A 150 -10.34 -16.38 -3.68
CA VAL A 150 -10.95 -15.81 -2.48
C VAL A 150 -9.83 -15.22 -1.62
N ILE A 151 -9.97 -13.94 -1.28
CA ILE A 151 -9.01 -13.22 -0.43
C ILE A 151 -9.76 -12.67 0.77
N LEU A 152 -9.23 -12.92 1.96
CA LEU A 152 -9.75 -12.39 3.21
C LEU A 152 -8.84 -11.26 3.70
N GLU A 153 -9.32 -10.02 3.65
CA GLU A 153 -8.60 -8.86 4.20
C GLU A 153 -8.97 -8.72 5.68
N LEU A 154 -7.97 -8.84 6.56
CA LEU A 154 -8.12 -8.66 7.99
C LEU A 154 -7.31 -7.45 8.46
N LYS A 155 -7.93 -6.62 9.31
CA LYS A 155 -7.23 -5.58 10.08
C LYS A 155 -7.19 -5.98 11.55
N PRO A 156 -6.35 -6.97 11.92
CA PRO A 156 -6.25 -7.39 13.31
C PRO A 156 -5.76 -6.20 14.11
N LYS A 157 -6.59 -5.75 15.04
CA LYS A 157 -6.17 -4.77 16.04
C LYS A 157 -5.26 -5.48 17.05
N TRP A 158 -4.98 -4.87 18.20
CA TRP A 158 -4.10 -5.47 19.19
C TRP A 158 -4.73 -6.77 19.75
N LEU A 159 -4.05 -7.91 19.56
CA LEU A 159 -4.52 -9.26 19.92
C LEU A 159 -3.83 -9.86 21.16
N TYR A 160 -3.20 -9.05 22.01
CA TYR A 160 -2.55 -9.59 23.21
C TYR A 160 -3.56 -9.91 24.30
N ASP A 161 -3.30 -11.00 25.03
CA ASP A 161 -4.06 -11.37 26.21
C ASP A 161 -3.78 -10.39 27.34
N ASN A 162 -4.85 -9.86 27.94
CA ASN A 162 -4.77 -8.78 28.90
C ASN A 162 -5.37 -9.26 30.21
N CYS A 163 -4.55 -9.89 31.05
CA CYS A 163 -5.00 -10.53 32.29
C CYS A 163 -5.57 -9.55 33.33
N HIS A 164 -5.31 -8.24 33.18
CA HIS A 164 -5.63 -7.22 34.19
C HIS A 164 -6.40 -6.01 33.65
N ASN A 165 -6.55 -5.86 32.33
CA ASN A 165 -7.18 -4.68 31.73
C ASN A 165 -8.10 -5.09 30.58
N TYR A 166 -9.14 -4.29 30.32
CA TYR A 166 -10.02 -4.51 29.18
C TYR A 166 -9.26 -4.33 27.86
N CYS A 167 -9.61 -5.13 26.85
CA CYS A 167 -8.96 -5.08 25.55
C CYS A 167 -9.08 -3.67 24.96
N ARG A 168 -7.98 -3.07 24.48
CA ARG A 168 -7.98 -1.67 24.00
C ARG A 168 -9.03 -1.43 22.92
N ASN A 169 -9.21 -2.38 22.03
CA ASN A 169 -10.18 -2.29 20.93
C ASN A 169 -11.62 -2.38 21.43
N CYS A 170 -11.85 -3.13 22.49
CA CYS A 170 -13.14 -3.29 23.15
C CYS A 170 -13.49 -1.99 23.88
N SER A 171 -12.51 -1.36 24.54
CA SER A 171 -12.67 -0.06 25.20
C SER A 171 -12.88 1.09 24.21
N LEU A 172 -12.22 1.05 23.04
CA LEU A 172 -12.42 2.04 21.98
C LEU A 172 -13.65 1.75 21.11
N GLY A 173 -14.20 0.54 21.14
CA GLY A 173 -15.42 0.19 20.42
C GLY A 173 -16.62 1.05 20.80
N SER A 174 -16.60 1.66 21.99
CA SER A 174 -17.61 2.59 22.50
C SER A 174 -17.34 4.07 22.20
N LYS A 175 -16.18 4.42 21.61
CA LYS A 175 -15.81 5.81 21.26
C LYS A 175 -15.01 5.84 19.95
N GLU A 176 -15.57 6.45 18.91
CA GLU A 176 -15.06 6.59 17.54
C GLU A 176 -13.65 7.19 17.41
N THR A 177 -12.59 6.47 17.78
CA THR A 177 -11.21 6.83 17.45
C THR A 177 -10.41 5.60 17.08
N SER A 178 -10.32 5.34 15.77
CA SER A 178 -9.49 4.28 15.21
C SER A 178 -8.03 4.72 15.12
N ILE A 179 -7.17 4.08 15.92
CA ILE A 179 -5.73 4.03 15.62
C ILE A 179 -5.55 3.05 14.46
N ASP A 180 -5.03 3.58 13.35
CA ASP A 180 -4.68 2.82 12.15
C ASP A 180 -3.20 2.47 12.19
N ILE A 181 -2.89 1.33 12.79
CA ILE A 181 -1.68 0.59 12.46
C ILE A 181 -2.11 -0.34 11.33
N SER A 182 -1.95 0.11 10.10
CA SER A 182 -1.91 -0.78 8.93
C SER A 182 -0.45 -1.11 8.71
N VAL A 183 0.07 -2.06 9.48
CA VAL A 183 1.16 -2.88 8.95
C VAL A 183 0.44 -3.86 8.04
N LEU A 184 0.60 -3.67 6.74
CA LEU A 184 0.10 -4.61 5.76
C LEU A 184 1.02 -5.83 5.84
N LEU A 185 0.68 -6.74 6.75
CA LEU A 185 1.23 -8.08 6.84
C LEU A 185 0.13 -8.99 6.32
N ILE A 186 0.42 -9.71 5.24
CA ILE A 186 -0.43 -10.81 4.76
C ILE A 186 -0.11 -12.04 5.61
#